data_AF-A0A962XJY0-F1
#
_entry.id   AF-A0A962XJY0-F1
#
_cell.length_a   1.000
_cell.length_b   1.000
_cell.length_c   1.000
_cell.angle_alpha   90.00
_cell.angle_beta   90.00
_cell.angle_gamma   90.00
#
_symmetry.space_group_name_H-M   'P 1'
#
loop_
_entity.id
_entity.type
_entity.pdbx_description
1 polymer ?
#
loop_
_entity_poly.entity_id
_entity_poly.type
_entity_poly.pdbx_seq_one_letter_code
_entity_poly.pdbx_strand_id
1 'polypeptide(L)' 'MSDVTDGPVFDANAEAAALKAHTKAIRKKRYQPSQLDRYRGELLQLHQAGVTAAELQRWLRAKKVKVVWSTVWRWLQKNA' A
#
# COMPACT_ATOMS: atom_id res chain seq x y z
N MET A 1 -3.31 -43.16 33.37
CA MET A 1 -4.64 -42.89 32.80
C MET A 1 -4.50 -41.60 32.04
N SER A 2 -4.56 -41.67 30.73
CA SER A 2 -3.88 -40.78 29.78
C SER A 2 -4.50 -39.39 29.69
N ASP A 3 -3.66 -38.36 29.83
CA ASP A 3 -3.94 -37.00 29.38
C ASP A 3 -4.13 -37.01 27.85
N VAL A 4 -5.32 -36.63 27.38
CA VAL A 4 -5.58 -36.39 25.95
C VAL A 4 -5.84 -34.89 25.79
N THR A 5 -4.77 -34.17 25.45
CA THR A 5 -4.91 -32.84 24.86
C THR A 5 -4.50 -32.96 23.40
N ASP A 6 -5.43 -33.38 22.53
CA ASP A 6 -5.18 -33.45 21.09
C ASP A 6 -6.18 -32.54 20.35
N GLY A 7 -6.00 -31.24 20.59
CA GLY A 7 -6.46 -30.22 19.64
C GLY A 7 -5.37 -30.02 18.58
N PRO A 8 -5.72 -29.68 17.33
CA PRO A 8 -4.71 -29.50 16.28
C PRO A 8 -3.75 -28.38 16.69
N VAL A 9 -2.45 -28.68 16.70
CA VAL A 9 -1.39 -27.70 16.95
C VAL A 9 -1.48 -26.61 15.88
N PHE A 10 -1.61 -25.36 16.31
CA PHE A 10 -1.69 -24.21 15.40
C PHE A 10 -0.37 -24.03 14.64
N ASP A 11 -0.41 -24.21 13.32
CA ASP A 11 0.71 -23.94 12.43
C ASP A 11 0.58 -22.54 11.79
N ALA A 12 1.33 -21.60 12.36
CA ALA A 12 1.36 -20.21 11.88
C ALA A 12 1.77 -20.07 10.40
N ASN A 13 2.61 -20.97 9.88
CA ASN A 13 3.08 -20.91 8.50
C ASN A 13 2.01 -21.36 7.52
N ALA A 14 1.31 -22.45 7.85
CA ALA A 14 0.18 -22.94 7.08
C ALA A 14 -0.93 -21.88 6.98
N GLU A 15 -1.27 -21.27 8.11
CA GLU A 15 -2.28 -20.20 8.17
C GLU A 15 -1.84 -18.96 7.38
N ALA A 16 -0.59 -18.53 7.51
CA ALA A 16 -0.07 -17.40 6.74
C ALA A 16 -0.07 -17.67 5.22
N ALA A 17 0.20 -18.90 4.78
CA ALA A 17 0.15 -19.30 3.37
C ALA A 17 -1.29 -19.26 2.84
N ALA A 18 -2.25 -19.81 3.60
CA ALA A 18 -3.67 -19.77 3.27
C ALA A 18 -4.17 -18.31 3.14
N LEU A 19 -3.80 -17.44 4.07
CA LEU A 19 -4.15 -16.02 4.03
C LEU A 19 -3.56 -15.30 2.81
N LYS A 20 -2.31 -15.57 2.43
CA LYS A 20 -1.68 -15.00 1.23
C LYS A 20 -2.37 -15.47 -0.05
N ALA A 21 -2.71 -16.75 -0.15
CA ALA A 21 -3.41 -17.32 -1.29
C ALA A 21 -4.81 -16.71 -1.44
N HIS A 22 -5.56 -16.65 -0.34
CA HIS A 22 -6.88 -16.03 -0.31
C HIS A 22 -6.82 -14.54 -0.68
N THR A 23 -5.90 -13.79 -0.09
CA THR A 23 -5.67 -12.36 -0.41
C THR A 23 -5.39 -12.15 -1.90
N LYS A 24 -4.57 -13.02 -2.50
CA LYS A 24 -4.26 -12.97 -3.94
C LYS A 24 -5.50 -13.25 -4.79
N ALA A 25 -6.34 -14.20 -4.40
CA ALA A 25 -7.56 -14.56 -5.11
C ALA A 25 -8.61 -13.44 -5.09
N ILE A 26 -8.81 -12.77 -3.94
CA ILE A 26 -9.82 -11.71 -3.80
C ILE A 26 -9.36 -10.35 -4.33
N ARG A 27 -8.05 -10.14 -4.52
CA ARG A 27 -7.50 -8.83 -4.87
C ARG A 27 -8.00 -8.37 -6.24
N LYS A 28 -8.86 -7.35 -6.24
CA LYS A 28 -9.28 -6.68 -7.48
C LYS A 28 -8.08 -6.02 -8.15
N LYS A 29 -7.86 -6.35 -9.43
CA LYS A 29 -6.88 -5.64 -10.26
C LYS A 29 -7.40 -4.23 -10.52
N ARG A 30 -6.57 -3.23 -10.22
CA ARG A 30 -6.85 -1.85 -10.60
C ARG A 30 -6.47 -1.66 -12.07
N TYR A 31 -7.43 -1.32 -12.91
CA TYR A 31 -7.21 -1.03 -14.33
C TYR A 31 -6.89 0.43 -14.60
N GLN A 32 -7.34 1.33 -13.70
CA GLN A 32 -7.15 2.76 -13.85
C GLN A 32 -5.85 3.23 -13.19
N PRO A 33 -5.08 4.13 -13.83
CA PRO A 33 -3.88 4.70 -13.22
C PRO A 33 -4.22 5.53 -11.97
N SER A 34 -3.23 5.75 -11.12
CA SER A 34 -3.32 6.66 -9.98
C SER A 34 -3.64 8.07 -10.44
N GLN A 35 -4.46 8.81 -9.68
CA GLN A 35 -4.61 10.25 -9.94
C GLN A 35 -3.27 10.99 -9.80
N LEU A 36 -2.34 10.45 -9.00
CA LEU A 36 -0.97 10.96 -8.89
C LEU A 36 -0.14 10.72 -10.15
N ASP A 37 -0.47 9.72 -10.97
CA ASP A 37 0.30 9.41 -12.19
C ASP A 37 0.21 10.57 -13.21
N ARG A 38 -0.86 11.39 -13.13
CA ARG A 38 -1.01 12.63 -13.91
C ARG A 38 0.08 13.66 -13.60
N TYR A 39 0.64 13.65 -12.38
CA TYR A 39 1.65 14.60 -11.91
C TYR A 39 2.99 13.90 -11.64
N ARG A 40 3.23 12.75 -12.28
CA ARG A 40 4.39 11.90 -11.97
C ARG A 40 5.70 12.68 -12.07
N GLY A 41 5.89 13.45 -13.13
CA GLY A 41 7.12 14.21 -13.34
C GLY A 41 7.35 15.24 -12.25
N GLU A 42 6.33 16.05 -11.95
CA GLU A 42 6.41 17.10 -10.94
C GLU A 42 6.60 16.53 -9.53
N LEU A 43 5.90 15.45 -9.19
CA LEU A 43 6.03 14.80 -7.88
C LEU A 43 7.45 14.25 -7.67
N LEU A 44 8.04 13.63 -8.69
CA LEU A 44 9.40 13.09 -8.60
C LEU A 44 10.45 14.20 -8.50
N GLN A 45 10.32 15.26 -9.31
CA GLN A 45 11.24 16.41 -9.25
C GLN A 45 11.17 17.12 -7.89
N LEU A 46 9.97 17.37 -7.38
CA LEU A 46 9.79 17.97 -6.06
C LEU A 46 10.36 17.06 -4.96
N HIS A 47 10.15 15.75 -5.05
CA HIS A 47 10.70 14.82 -4.08
C HIS A 47 12.22 14.77 -4.10
N GLN A 48 12.83 14.79 -5.29
CA GLN A 48 14.29 14.88 -5.46
C GLN A 48 14.86 16.21 -4.92
N ALA A 49 14.07 17.29 -4.96
CA ALA A 49 14.39 18.56 -4.34
C ALA A 49 14.22 18.57 -2.80
N GLY A 50 13.93 17.42 -2.18
CA GLY A 50 13.80 17.27 -0.73
C GLY A 50 12.40 17.52 -0.17
N VAL A 51 11.39 17.74 -1.03
CA VAL A 51 10.02 17.95 -0.58
C VAL A 51 9.45 16.67 0.00
N THR A 52 8.85 16.78 1.19
CA THR A 52 8.27 15.66 1.92
C THR A 52 6.91 15.25 1.35
N ALA A 53 6.48 14.01 1.62
CA ALA A 53 5.18 13.52 1.19
C ALA A 53 3.99 14.36 1.72
N ALA A 54 4.14 15.02 2.88
CA ALA A 54 3.13 15.90 3.46
C ALA A 54 3.00 17.21 2.69
N GLU A 55 4.12 17.78 2.26
CA GLU A 55 4.15 18.97 1.42
C GLU A 55 3.63 18.66 0.00
N LEU A 56 3.99 17.49 -0.56
CA LEU A 56 3.43 17.02 -1.82
C LEU A 56 1.91 16.84 -1.74
N GLN A 57 1.39 16.32 -0.64
CA GLN A 57 -0.06 16.28 -0.42
C GLN A 57 -0.66 17.70 -0.42
N ARG A 58 -0.05 18.66 0.27
CA ARG A 58 -0.52 20.05 0.31
C ARG A 58 -0.52 20.68 -1.09
N TRP A 59 0.54 20.44 -1.86
CA TRP A 59 0.65 20.87 -3.25
C TRP A 59 -0.43 20.26 -4.16
N LEU A 60 -0.70 18.95 -4.01
CA LEU A 60 -1.78 18.27 -4.72
C LEU A 60 -3.17 18.83 -4.36
N ARG A 61 -3.38 19.19 -3.09
CA ARG A 61 -4.65 19.80 -2.64
C ARG A 61 -4.90 21.15 -3.31
N ALA A 62 -3.87 21.97 -3.49
CA ALA A 62 -3.97 23.23 -4.24
C ALA A 62 -4.38 22.99 -5.70
N LYS A 63 -4.01 21.85 -6.29
CA LYS A 63 -4.41 21.41 -7.64
C LYS A 63 -5.75 20.67 -7.69
N LYS A 64 -6.56 20.76 -6.63
CA LYS A 64 -7.86 20.08 -6.47
C LYS A 64 -7.77 18.54 -6.46
N VAL A 65 -6.58 17.98 -6.23
CA VAL A 65 -6.37 16.53 -6.08
C VAL A 65 -6.48 16.17 -4.60
N LYS A 66 -7.60 15.55 -4.21
CA LYS A 66 -7.87 15.17 -2.82
C LYS A 66 -7.37 13.75 -2.55
N VAL A 67 -6.10 13.64 -2.12
CA VAL A 67 -5.50 12.37 -1.67
C VAL A 67 -5.06 12.43 -0.21
N VAL A 68 -5.01 11.29 0.45
CA VAL A 68 -4.47 11.14 1.81
C VAL A 68 -2.95 11.10 1.75
N TRP A 69 -2.27 11.60 2.77
CA TRP A 69 -0.81 11.57 2.91
C TRP A 69 -0.20 10.19 2.61
N SER A 70 -0.76 9.14 3.22
CA SER A 70 -0.28 7.75 3.07
C SER A 70 -0.38 7.25 1.63
N THR A 71 -1.33 7.77 0.84
CA THR A 71 -1.41 7.48 -0.59
C THR A 71 -0.23 8.09 -1.34
N VAL A 72 0.17 9.32 -1.01
CA VAL A 72 1.36 9.96 -1.59
C VAL A 72 2.62 9.20 -1.19
N TRP A 73 2.78 8.88 0.10
CA TRP A 73 3.93 8.13 0.59
C TRP A 73 4.06 6.75 -0.08
N ARG A 74 2.97 5.97 -0.13
CA ARG A 74 2.96 4.66 -0.82
C ARG A 74 3.23 4.80 -2.32
N TRP A 75 2.74 5.87 -2.94
CA TRP A 75 2.99 6.11 -4.35
C TRP A 75 4.46 6.44 -4.61
N LEU A 76 5.10 7.25 -3.75
CA LEU A 76 6.54 7.54 -3.83
C LEU A 76 7.37 6.27 -3.65
N GLN A 77 7.08 5.45 -2.62
CA GLN A 77 7.78 4.17 -2.39
C GLN A 77 7.75 3.21 -3.59
N LYS A 78 6.78 3.38 -4.49
CA LYS A 78 6.64 2.56 -5.70
C LYS A 78 7.32 3.18 -6.94
N ASN A 79 7.46 4.51 -6.99
CA ASN A 79 7.77 5.23 -8.23
C ASN A 79 9.00 6.15 -8.15
N ALA A 80 9.47 6.47 -6.95
CA ALA A 80 10.67 7.26 -6.70
C ALA A 80 11.93 6.39 -6.72
#